data_AF-D3EAS8-F1
#
_entry.id   AF-D3EAS8-F1
#
_cell.length_a   1.000
_cell.length_b   1.000
_cell.length_c   1.000
_cell.angle_alpha   90.00
_cell.angle_beta   90.00
_cell.angle_gamma   90.00
#
_symmetry.space_group_name_H-M   'P 1'
#
loop_
_entity.id
_entity.type
_entity.pdbx_description
1 polymer ?
#
loop_
_entity_poly.entity_id
_entity_poly.type
_entity_poly.pdbx_seq_one_letter_code
_entity_poly.pdbx_strand_id
1 'polypeptide(L)'
;MKGKILLLFLITIVFSSCQNISQSTTLNSETTSIVNSELPPDVASTGNGTESKEITEGRSDPSNNEVLTMSIGNLDLKGEFYDEMLRNPIDHDYEVEFNEFQNSKEIITTLEWGAFESKYTEIWDDELDHIYKKLLSKLDREPREALIESQKEWLQYHLRETKFVEKTFINNGYLGSQGSVSLGRVIKERIRERTMQLFEYRYLRDGEVEFLYQSKK
;
A
#
# COMPACT_ATOMS: atom_id res chain seq x y z
N MET A 1 -31.49 54.83 11.41
CA MET A 1 -30.01 54.86 11.28
C MET A 1 -29.40 53.97 12.35
N LYS A 2 -28.93 52.78 11.98
CA LYS A 2 -28.11 51.90 12.83
C LYS A 2 -27.06 51.27 11.93
N GLY A 3 -25.89 51.89 11.87
CA GLY A 3 -24.73 51.36 11.16
C GLY A 3 -24.17 50.17 11.92
N LYS A 4 -23.95 49.05 11.22
CA LYS A 4 -23.13 47.96 11.71
C LYS A 4 -21.78 48.06 11.01
N ILE A 5 -20.76 48.39 11.80
CA ILE A 5 -19.36 48.41 11.41
C ILE A 5 -18.90 46.96 11.20
N LEU A 6 -18.48 46.66 9.98
CA LEU A 6 -17.84 45.40 9.63
C LEU A 6 -16.35 45.52 10.00
N LEU A 7 -15.93 44.85 11.08
CA LEU A 7 -14.54 44.80 11.51
C LEU A 7 -13.84 43.63 10.81
N LEU A 8 -13.05 43.94 9.78
CA LEU A 8 -12.14 43.01 9.10
C LEU A 8 -10.89 42.81 9.97
N PHE A 9 -10.70 41.61 10.52
CA PHE A 9 -9.42 41.19 11.09
C PHE A 9 -8.56 40.58 10.00
N LEU A 10 -7.59 41.36 9.50
CA LEU A 10 -6.46 40.86 8.71
C LEU A 10 -5.40 40.31 9.67
N ILE A 11 -5.31 38.99 9.78
CA ILE A 11 -4.23 38.31 10.50
C ILE A 11 -3.06 38.16 9.54
N THR A 12 -2.06 39.03 9.67
CA THR A 12 -0.76 38.90 9.00
C THR A 12 0.05 37.82 9.71
N ILE A 13 0.27 36.68 9.04
CA ILE A 13 1.19 35.63 9.50
C ILE A 13 2.62 36.09 9.20
N VAL A 14 3.40 36.31 10.25
CA VAL A 14 4.84 36.60 10.19
C VAL A 14 5.58 35.29 9.93
N PHE A 15 6.21 35.16 8.76
CA PHE A 15 7.18 34.09 8.49
C PHE A 15 8.46 34.37 9.28
N SER A 16 8.72 33.58 10.32
CA SER A 16 10.02 33.56 11.00
C SER A 16 10.88 32.43 10.41
N SER A 17 11.75 32.80 9.48
CA SER A 17 12.84 31.94 9.00
C SER A 17 13.91 31.82 10.08
N CYS A 18 14.04 30.64 10.70
CA CYS A 18 15.27 30.28 11.39
C CYS A 18 16.22 29.60 10.40
N GLN A 19 17.19 30.36 9.92
CA GLN A 19 18.45 29.82 9.44
C GLN A 19 19.22 29.28 10.64
N ASN A 20 19.72 28.05 10.56
CA ASN A 20 20.98 27.72 11.22
C ASN A 20 21.74 26.66 10.44
N ILE A 21 22.83 27.14 9.84
CA ILE A 21 24.01 26.42 9.44
C ILE A 21 24.77 26.01 10.70
N SER A 22 25.21 24.76 10.79
CA SER A 22 26.43 24.40 11.52
C SER A 22 27.01 23.10 10.98
N GLN A 23 28.10 23.30 10.24
CA GLN A 23 29.33 22.50 10.14
C GLN A 23 29.28 20.97 10.22
N SER A 24 29.68 20.42 9.07
CA SER A 24 30.42 19.17 8.88
C SER A 24 31.39 18.83 10.02
N THR A 25 31.30 17.61 10.53
CA THR A 25 32.43 16.90 11.11
C THR A 25 32.58 15.58 10.37
N THR A 26 33.64 15.54 9.57
CA THR A 26 34.22 14.35 8.97
C THR A 26 34.70 13.39 10.06
N LEU A 27 34.30 12.12 9.99
CA LEU A 27 35.09 11.02 10.54
C LEU A 27 35.05 9.85 9.55
N ASN A 28 36.24 9.56 9.04
CA ASN A 28 36.54 8.55 8.06
C ASN A 28 36.38 7.15 8.65
N SER A 29 35.76 6.25 7.91
CA SER A 29 36.14 4.84 7.88
C SER A 29 36.19 4.41 6.42
N GLU A 30 37.40 4.09 5.96
CA GLU A 30 37.71 3.62 4.62
C GLU A 30 37.15 2.21 4.35
N THR A 31 37.23 1.88 3.06
CA THR A 31 37.25 0.54 2.42
C THR A 31 35.90 -0.19 2.37
N THR A 32 35.31 -0.48 1.21
CA THR A 32 35.90 -1.04 -0.02
C THR A 32 35.00 -0.74 -1.22
N SER A 33 35.62 -0.30 -2.31
CA SER A 33 35.01 -0.15 -3.62
C SER A 33 34.58 -1.51 -4.19
N ILE A 34 33.29 -1.71 -4.45
CA ILE A 34 32.85 -2.79 -5.34
C ILE A 34 32.95 -2.23 -6.76
N VAL A 35 34.00 -2.67 -7.44
CA VAL A 35 34.24 -2.53 -8.87
C VAL A 35 33.20 -3.38 -9.62
N ASN A 36 32.62 -2.79 -10.67
CA ASN A 36 31.79 -3.46 -11.66
C ASN A 36 32.46 -4.75 -12.15
N SER A 37 31.75 -5.87 -12.09
CA SER A 37 32.11 -7.06 -12.87
C SER A 37 31.06 -7.30 -13.92
N GLU A 38 31.50 -7.18 -15.17
CA GLU A 38 30.83 -7.58 -16.38
C GLU A 38 30.48 -9.08 -16.35
N LEU A 39 29.41 -9.39 -17.06
CA LEU A 39 28.86 -10.72 -17.36
C LEU A 39 29.82 -11.49 -18.29
N PRO A 40 30.09 -12.80 -18.07
CA PRO A 40 30.70 -13.64 -19.09
C PRO A 40 29.63 -14.32 -19.97
N PRO A 41 29.87 -14.49 -21.29
CA PRO A 41 29.02 -15.29 -22.17
C PRO A 41 29.45 -16.76 -22.24
N ASP A 42 28.49 -17.57 -22.71
CA ASP A 42 28.58 -18.90 -23.31
C ASP A 42 28.86 -20.14 -22.42
N VAL A 43 27.98 -21.16 -22.52
CA VAL A 43 28.15 -22.34 -23.39
C VAL A 43 27.10 -23.43 -23.08
N ALA A 44 26.40 -23.85 -24.14
CA ALA A 44 25.84 -25.17 -24.48
C ALA A 44 24.99 -26.02 -23.49
N SER A 45 23.73 -26.18 -23.89
CA SER A 45 23.01 -27.45 -24.11
C SER A 45 23.76 -28.75 -23.81
N THR A 46 23.24 -29.53 -22.87
CA THR A 46 23.19 -31.00 -22.95
C THR A 46 21.96 -31.48 -22.17
N GLY A 47 21.02 -32.09 -22.87
CA GLY A 47 19.90 -32.78 -22.27
C GLY A 47 20.31 -34.15 -21.72
N ASN A 48 19.62 -34.59 -20.67
CA ASN A 48 19.14 -35.97 -20.61
C ASN A 48 17.99 -36.08 -19.63
N GLY A 49 16.89 -36.65 -20.10
CA GLY A 49 15.67 -36.85 -19.35
C GLY A 49 15.77 -37.96 -18.32
N THR A 50 14.88 -37.89 -17.34
CA THR A 50 14.33 -39.07 -16.69
C THR A 50 12.85 -38.78 -16.46
N GLU A 51 12.03 -39.55 -17.15
CA GLU A 51 10.58 -39.50 -17.14
C GLU A 51 10.05 -40.58 -16.18
N SER A 52 8.83 -40.34 -15.68
CA SER A 52 7.86 -41.30 -15.11
C SER A 52 7.92 -41.59 -13.60
N LYS A 53 6.94 -41.08 -12.84
CA LYS A 53 5.63 -41.76 -12.70
C LYS A 53 4.57 -40.90 -12.00
N GLU A 54 3.40 -40.94 -12.60
CA GLU A 54 2.13 -40.30 -12.26
C GLU A 54 1.33 -41.09 -11.20
N ILE A 55 0.25 -40.43 -10.72
CA ILE A 55 -0.95 -40.90 -10.00
C ILE A 55 -0.85 -40.64 -8.48
N THR A 56 -1.58 -39.68 -7.90
CA THR A 56 -3.05 -39.66 -7.86
C THR A 56 -3.61 -38.25 -7.82
N GLU A 57 -4.38 -37.91 -8.84
CA GLU A 57 -5.28 -36.77 -8.94
C GLU A 57 -6.59 -37.10 -8.19
N GLY A 58 -7.13 -36.16 -7.41
CA GLY A 58 -8.39 -36.42 -6.71
C GLY A 58 -8.83 -35.38 -5.67
N ARG A 59 -8.67 -34.08 -5.94
CA ARG A 59 -9.59 -33.05 -5.40
C ARG A 59 -9.47 -31.77 -6.21
N SER A 60 -10.31 -31.67 -7.23
CA SER A 60 -10.58 -30.43 -7.95
C SER A 60 -11.62 -29.62 -7.17
N ASP A 61 -11.16 -28.78 -6.25
CA ASP A 61 -11.89 -27.58 -5.87
C ASP A 61 -11.33 -26.43 -6.72
N PRO A 62 -12.14 -25.64 -7.45
CA PRO A 62 -11.64 -24.50 -8.20
C PRO A 62 -11.40 -23.36 -7.20
N SER A 63 -10.27 -23.37 -6.49
CA SER A 63 -9.86 -22.18 -5.77
C SER A 63 -9.33 -21.19 -6.80
N ASN A 64 -10.09 -20.14 -7.04
CA ASN A 64 -9.52 -18.90 -7.53
C ASN A 64 -8.43 -18.53 -6.51
N ASN A 65 -7.17 -18.87 -6.81
CA ASN A 65 -6.06 -18.55 -5.92
C ASN A 65 -5.84 -17.05 -5.99
N GLU A 66 -6.61 -16.29 -5.21
CA GLU A 66 -6.27 -14.93 -4.83
C GLU A 66 -4.96 -14.99 -4.05
N VAL A 67 -3.86 -14.74 -4.73
CA VAL A 67 -2.53 -14.68 -4.12
C VAL A 67 -2.36 -13.26 -3.59
N LEU A 68 -2.46 -13.11 -2.27
CA LEU A 68 -2.02 -11.88 -1.60
C LEU A 68 -0.54 -11.61 -1.93
N THR A 69 -0.15 -10.34 -2.03
CA THR A 69 1.24 -9.94 -2.28
C THR A 69 2.19 -10.69 -1.34
N MET A 70 3.36 -11.10 -1.84
CA MET A 70 4.38 -11.89 -1.12
C MET A 70 4.88 -11.30 0.21
N SER A 71 4.36 -10.15 0.66
CA SER A 71 4.72 -9.46 1.90
C SER A 71 3.70 -9.65 3.03
N ILE A 72 2.52 -10.22 2.78
CA ILE A 72 1.43 -10.36 3.77
C ILE A 72 1.47 -11.77 4.38
N GLY A 73 1.45 -11.88 5.71
CA GLY A 73 1.38 -13.17 6.41
C GLY A 73 2.71 -13.87 6.62
N ASN A 74 3.84 -13.21 6.30
CA ASN A 74 5.17 -13.80 6.44
C ASN A 74 5.64 -13.90 7.90
N LEU A 75 5.03 -13.15 8.82
CA LEU A 75 5.37 -13.17 10.23
C LEU A 75 4.50 -14.16 11.01
N ASP A 76 3.29 -14.45 10.53
CA ASP A 76 2.48 -15.55 11.05
C ASP A 76 2.91 -16.91 10.48
N LEU A 77 3.74 -17.61 11.23
CA LEU A 77 4.26 -18.93 10.84
C LEU A 77 3.20 -20.03 10.71
N LYS A 78 1.97 -19.80 11.23
CA LYS A 78 0.88 -20.78 11.15
C LYS A 78 0.01 -20.59 9.90
N GLY A 79 0.05 -19.41 9.27
CA GLY A 79 -0.77 -19.07 8.11
C GLY A 79 -2.24 -18.75 8.43
N GLU A 80 -2.65 -18.78 9.71
CA GLU A 80 -4.03 -18.48 10.12
C GLU A 80 -4.41 -17.02 9.79
N PHE A 81 -3.46 -16.11 9.94
CA PHE A 81 -3.61 -14.71 9.55
C PHE A 81 -3.84 -14.57 8.04
N TYR A 82 -3.09 -15.32 7.23
CA TYR A 82 -3.22 -15.29 5.78
C TYR A 82 -4.64 -15.71 5.36
N ASP A 83 -5.15 -16.80 5.95
CA ASP A 83 -6.50 -17.28 5.70
C ASP A 83 -7.59 -16.28 6.12
N GLU A 84 -7.34 -15.49 7.17
CA GLU A 84 -8.25 -14.42 7.60
C GLU A 84 -8.20 -13.22 6.64
N MET A 85 -7.02 -12.87 6.13
CA MET A 85 -6.87 -11.82 5.11
C MET A 85 -7.49 -12.21 3.77
N LEU A 86 -7.48 -13.48 3.38
CA LEU A 86 -8.22 -13.95 2.20
C LEU A 86 -9.74 -13.74 2.31
N ARG A 87 -10.25 -13.65 3.54
CA ARG A 87 -11.69 -13.46 3.82
C ARG A 87 -12.02 -12.01 4.14
N ASN A 88 -11.14 -11.06 3.83
CA ASN A 88 -11.39 -9.67 4.19
C ASN A 88 -12.56 -9.09 3.38
N PRO A 89 -13.50 -8.37 4.03
CA PRO A 89 -14.73 -7.90 3.41
C PRO A 89 -14.50 -6.81 2.35
N ILE A 90 -13.43 -6.03 2.48
CA ILE A 90 -13.15 -4.91 1.56
C ILE A 90 -12.74 -5.45 0.19
N ASP A 91 -11.85 -6.44 0.13
CA ASP A 91 -11.42 -7.05 -1.13
C ASP A 91 -12.53 -7.86 -1.77
N HIS A 92 -13.31 -8.59 -0.97
CA HIS A 92 -14.49 -9.29 -1.49
C HIS A 92 -15.43 -8.30 -2.20
N ASP A 93 -15.82 -7.22 -1.53
CA ASP A 93 -16.72 -6.24 -2.12
C ASP A 93 -16.05 -5.50 -3.29
N TYR A 94 -14.73 -5.24 -3.24
CA TYR A 94 -13.97 -4.68 -4.36
C TYR A 94 -14.04 -5.59 -5.58
N GLU A 95 -13.78 -6.88 -5.43
CA GLU A 95 -13.77 -7.84 -6.54
C GLU A 95 -15.17 -8.03 -7.14
N VAL A 96 -16.21 -8.06 -6.30
CA VAL A 96 -17.60 -8.11 -6.77
C VAL A 96 -17.92 -6.86 -7.60
N GLU A 97 -17.72 -5.66 -7.05
CA GLU A 97 -18.03 -4.42 -7.77
C GLU A 97 -17.12 -4.20 -9.00
N PHE A 98 -15.85 -4.62 -8.91
CA PHE A 98 -14.91 -4.57 -10.03
C PHE A 98 -15.41 -5.44 -11.19
N ASN A 99 -15.84 -6.66 -10.91
CA ASN A 99 -16.40 -7.56 -11.92
C ASN A 99 -17.70 -7.04 -12.52
N GLU A 100 -18.57 -6.41 -11.72
CA GLU A 100 -19.78 -5.76 -12.22
C GLU A 100 -19.43 -4.59 -13.16
N PHE A 101 -18.47 -3.75 -12.77
CA PHE A 101 -17.97 -2.64 -13.59
C PHE A 101 -17.38 -3.13 -14.91
N GLN A 102 -16.51 -4.14 -14.85
CA GLN A 102 -15.79 -4.69 -16.00
C GLN A 102 -16.71 -5.39 -16.99
N ASN A 103 -17.74 -6.08 -16.50
CA ASN A 103 -18.68 -6.85 -17.32
C ASN A 103 -19.98 -6.09 -17.64
N SER A 104 -20.06 -4.80 -17.30
CA SER A 104 -21.22 -3.97 -17.59
C SER A 104 -21.49 -3.89 -19.09
N LYS A 105 -22.78 -3.85 -19.46
CA LYS A 105 -23.22 -3.57 -20.84
C LYS A 105 -23.18 -2.08 -21.17
N GLU A 106 -23.06 -1.23 -20.16
CA GLU A 106 -22.93 0.21 -20.30
C GLU A 106 -21.46 0.59 -20.51
N ILE A 107 -21.23 1.70 -21.22
CA ILE A 107 -19.87 2.22 -21.41
C ILE A 107 -19.46 2.91 -20.12
N ILE A 108 -18.55 2.28 -19.38
CA ILE A 108 -17.93 2.87 -18.19
C ILE A 108 -16.77 3.78 -18.60
N THR A 109 -16.85 5.03 -18.18
CA THR A 109 -15.87 6.07 -18.48
C THR A 109 -14.65 5.99 -17.56
N THR A 110 -13.53 6.57 -17.99
CA THR A 110 -12.33 6.72 -17.14
C THR A 110 -12.64 7.49 -15.85
N LEU A 111 -13.59 8.43 -15.88
CA LEU A 111 -14.01 9.17 -14.68
C LEU A 111 -14.69 8.25 -13.67
N GLU A 112 -15.57 7.36 -14.13
CA GLU A 112 -16.25 6.39 -13.28
C GLU A 112 -15.27 5.35 -12.70
N TRP A 113 -14.31 4.90 -13.50
CA TRP A 113 -13.20 4.08 -13.01
C TRP A 113 -12.36 4.79 -11.94
N GLY A 114 -12.09 6.08 -12.13
CA GLY A 114 -11.40 6.90 -11.13
C GLY A 114 -12.19 6.99 -9.82
N ALA A 115 -13.51 7.23 -9.92
CA ALA A 115 -14.38 7.28 -8.74
C ALA A 115 -14.47 5.94 -8.00
N PHE A 116 -14.51 4.82 -8.74
CA PHE A 116 -14.46 3.47 -8.18
C PHE A 116 -13.17 3.24 -7.38
N GLU A 117 -11.99 3.50 -7.97
CA GLU A 117 -10.71 3.31 -7.27
C GLU A 117 -10.58 4.28 -6.08
N SER A 118 -11.07 5.53 -6.19
CA SER A 118 -11.09 6.50 -5.09
C SER A 118 -11.95 6.04 -3.92
N LYS A 119 -13.16 5.49 -4.18
CA LYS A 119 -14.04 4.95 -3.13
C LYS A 119 -13.32 3.90 -2.27
N TYR A 120 -12.66 2.93 -2.90
CA TYR A 120 -11.96 1.90 -2.14
C TYR A 120 -10.63 2.38 -1.54
N THR A 121 -10.02 3.41 -2.12
CA THR A 121 -8.89 4.11 -1.47
C THR A 121 -9.31 4.70 -0.14
N GLU A 122 -10.45 5.40 -0.09
CA GLU A 122 -10.98 6.00 1.15
C GLU A 122 -11.32 4.93 2.20
N ILE A 123 -11.97 3.83 1.78
CA ILE A 123 -12.28 2.70 2.68
C ILE A 123 -11.00 2.12 3.29
N TRP A 124 -9.96 1.90 2.48
CA TRP A 124 -8.68 1.38 2.96
C TRP A 124 -7.92 2.38 3.83
N ASP A 125 -8.01 3.69 3.55
CA ASP A 125 -7.37 4.73 4.37
C ASP A 125 -8.01 4.80 5.78
N ASP A 126 -9.35 4.74 5.85
CA ASP A 126 -10.07 4.65 7.13
C ASP A 126 -9.66 3.40 7.92
N GLU A 127 -9.52 2.26 7.24
CA GLU A 127 -9.10 1.00 7.85
C GLU A 127 -7.64 1.08 8.35
N LEU A 128 -6.73 1.67 7.56
CA LEU A 128 -5.33 1.92 7.94
C LEU A 128 -5.25 2.73 9.23
N ASP A 129 -6.00 3.83 9.27
CA ASP A 129 -5.99 4.76 10.39
C ASP A 129 -6.57 4.12 11.66
N HIS A 130 -7.61 3.30 11.51
CA HIS A 130 -8.22 2.53 12.57
C HIS A 130 -7.28 1.48 13.15
N ILE A 131 -6.69 0.61 12.31
CA ILE A 131 -5.81 -0.45 12.78
C ILE A 131 -4.53 0.12 13.40
N TYR A 132 -4.00 1.22 12.86
CA TYR A 132 -2.87 1.93 13.44
C TYR A 132 -3.17 2.43 14.85
N LYS A 133 -4.32 3.10 15.06
CA LYS A 133 -4.73 3.59 16.39
C LYS A 133 -4.95 2.43 17.36
N LYS A 134 -5.59 1.34 16.92
CA LYS A 134 -5.78 0.15 17.75
C LYS A 134 -4.45 -0.47 18.16
N LEU A 135 -3.53 -0.67 17.23
CA LEU A 135 -2.21 -1.25 17.52
C LEU A 135 -1.40 -0.35 18.46
N LEU A 136 -1.39 0.97 18.23
CA LEU A 136 -0.72 1.92 19.13
C LEU A 136 -1.26 1.88 20.55
N SER A 137 -2.56 1.68 20.74
CA SER A 137 -3.18 1.62 22.07
C SER A 137 -2.72 0.43 22.90
N LYS A 138 -2.18 -0.60 22.24
CA LYS A 138 -1.65 -1.79 22.90
C LYS A 138 -0.16 -1.64 23.22
N LEU A 139 0.59 -0.87 22.44
CA LEU A 139 2.06 -0.78 22.56
C LEU A 139 2.47 0.27 23.58
N ASP A 140 3.52 -0.03 24.35
CA ASP A 140 4.11 0.89 25.34
C ASP A 140 5.57 1.19 24.99
N ARG A 141 6.05 2.38 25.36
CA ARG A 141 7.46 2.80 25.28
C ARG A 141 8.07 2.63 23.88
N GLU A 142 9.23 2.01 23.78
CA GLU A 142 10.05 1.90 22.58
C GLU A 142 9.32 1.26 21.39
N PRO A 143 8.61 0.11 21.49
CA PRO A 143 7.81 -0.43 20.39
C PRO A 143 6.75 0.55 19.86
N ARG A 144 6.15 1.36 20.73
CA ARG A 144 5.16 2.36 20.33
C ARG A 144 5.81 3.49 19.52
N GLU A 145 6.97 3.97 19.97
CA GLU A 145 7.75 5.00 19.28
C GLU A 145 8.27 4.50 17.93
N ALA A 146 8.76 3.26 17.87
CA ALA A 146 9.20 2.62 16.64
C ALA A 146 8.07 2.49 15.60
N LEU A 147 6.86 2.11 16.04
CA LEU A 147 5.69 2.04 15.14
C LEU A 147 5.29 3.43 14.62
N ILE A 148 5.31 4.46 15.49
CA ILE A 148 5.03 5.85 15.09
C ILE A 148 6.01 6.29 14.00
N GLU A 149 7.30 6.03 14.19
CA GLU A 149 8.31 6.45 13.21
C GLU A 149 8.20 5.67 11.90
N SER A 150 8.02 4.34 11.98
CA SER A 150 7.75 3.50 10.80
C SER A 150 6.55 4.01 10.00
N GLN A 151 5.46 4.40 10.65
CA GLN A 151 4.26 4.91 9.97
C GLN A 151 4.52 6.26 9.30
N LYS A 152 5.28 7.17 9.93
CA LYS A 152 5.64 8.45 9.31
C LYS A 152 6.53 8.26 8.09
N GLU A 153 7.54 7.40 8.17
CA GLU A 153 8.45 7.13 7.06
C GLU A 153 7.69 6.48 5.89
N TRP A 154 6.82 5.52 6.19
CA TRP A 154 5.95 4.91 5.19
C TRP A 154 5.06 5.97 4.50
N LEU A 155 4.44 6.88 5.27
CA LEU A 155 3.61 7.96 4.70
C LEU A 155 4.44 8.89 3.79
N GLN A 156 5.66 9.23 4.18
CA GLN A 156 6.55 10.02 3.33
C GLN A 156 6.89 9.30 2.03
N TYR A 157 7.20 8.00 2.10
CA TYR A 157 7.41 7.17 0.92
C TYR A 157 6.17 7.17 0.02
N HIS A 158 5.01 6.84 0.58
CA HIS A 158 3.73 6.78 -0.14
C HIS A 158 3.45 8.08 -0.91
N LEU A 159 3.59 9.23 -0.27
CA LEU A 159 3.35 10.54 -0.87
C LEU A 159 4.40 10.91 -1.93
N ARG A 160 5.69 10.68 -1.65
CA ARG A 160 6.77 11.02 -2.58
C ARG A 160 6.72 10.17 -3.84
N GLU A 161 6.46 8.89 -3.70
CA GLU A 161 6.34 7.95 -4.82
C GLU A 161 5.12 8.29 -5.69
N THR A 162 3.97 8.58 -5.06
CA THR A 162 2.76 9.03 -5.79
C THR A 162 3.05 10.28 -6.61
N LYS A 163 3.67 11.28 -5.99
CA LYS A 163 4.03 12.53 -6.65
C LYS A 163 5.05 12.33 -7.78
N PHE A 164 5.99 11.40 -7.61
CA PHE A 164 6.94 11.06 -8.66
C PHE A 164 6.23 10.48 -9.87
N VAL A 165 5.37 9.47 -9.69
CA VAL A 165 4.64 8.82 -10.79
C VAL A 165 3.70 9.80 -11.48
N GLU A 166 2.92 10.57 -10.70
CA GLU A 166 2.01 11.58 -11.21
C GLU A 166 2.75 12.60 -12.11
N LYS A 167 3.84 13.19 -11.60
CA LYS A 167 4.58 14.20 -12.34
C LYS A 167 5.32 13.64 -13.55
N THR A 168 5.81 12.42 -13.46
CA THR A 168 6.69 11.86 -14.49
C THR A 168 5.89 11.21 -15.61
N PHE A 169 4.86 10.43 -15.27
CA PHE A 169 4.16 9.58 -16.23
C PHE A 169 2.73 10.05 -16.54
N ILE A 170 2.05 10.70 -15.59
CA ILE A 170 0.66 11.14 -15.77
C ILE A 170 0.60 12.52 -16.42
N ASN A 171 1.20 13.52 -15.76
CA ASN A 171 1.12 14.92 -16.19
C ASN A 171 1.87 15.18 -17.51
N ASN A 172 2.85 14.35 -17.85
CA ASN A 172 3.55 14.39 -19.13
C ASN A 172 2.82 13.59 -20.24
N GLY A 173 1.67 12.99 -19.93
CA GLY A 173 0.80 12.33 -20.91
C GLY A 173 1.25 10.95 -21.38
N TYR A 174 2.31 10.35 -20.81
CA TYR A 174 2.83 9.04 -21.25
C TYR A 174 1.79 7.92 -21.18
N LEU A 175 0.84 8.02 -20.24
CA LEU A 175 -0.16 6.97 -19.98
C LEU A 175 -1.59 7.38 -20.36
N GLY A 176 -1.79 8.58 -20.93
CA GLY A 176 -3.12 9.11 -21.24
C GLY A 176 -4.04 9.24 -20.02
N SER A 177 -5.35 9.31 -20.24
CA SER A 177 -6.35 9.44 -19.16
C SER A 177 -6.41 8.20 -18.27
N GLN A 178 -6.16 7.01 -18.83
CA GLN A 178 -6.13 5.76 -18.06
C GLN A 178 -5.01 5.72 -17.02
N GLY A 179 -3.92 6.48 -17.26
CA GLY A 179 -2.83 6.59 -16.30
C GLY A 179 -3.29 7.04 -14.91
N SER A 180 -4.24 7.97 -14.82
CA SER A 180 -4.78 8.43 -13.53
C SER A 180 -5.53 7.33 -12.78
N VAL A 181 -6.29 6.49 -13.49
CA VAL A 181 -6.97 5.32 -12.91
C VAL A 181 -5.94 4.31 -12.41
N SER A 182 -4.93 4.00 -13.23
CA SER A 182 -3.85 3.10 -12.84
C SER A 182 -3.09 3.60 -11.61
N LEU A 183 -2.82 4.91 -11.51
CA LEU A 183 -2.19 5.49 -10.32
C LEU A 183 -3.11 5.39 -9.10
N GLY A 184 -4.42 5.64 -9.25
CA GLY A 184 -5.40 5.44 -8.19
C GLY A 184 -5.38 4.02 -7.62
N ARG A 185 -5.35 3.00 -8.49
CA ARG A 185 -5.19 1.60 -8.09
C ARG A 185 -3.90 1.36 -7.31
N VAL A 186 -2.77 1.88 -7.78
CA VAL A 186 -1.46 1.71 -7.10
C VAL A 186 -1.42 2.43 -5.75
N ILE A 187 -2.12 3.55 -5.60
CA ILE A 187 -2.29 4.23 -4.30
C ILE A 187 -3.10 3.33 -3.35
N LYS A 188 -4.27 2.85 -3.78
CA LYS A 188 -5.12 1.93 -3.02
C LYS A 188 -4.35 0.69 -2.57
N GLU A 189 -3.65 0.01 -3.47
CA GLU A 189 -2.91 -1.21 -3.14
C GLU A 189 -1.82 -0.98 -2.09
N ARG A 190 -1.08 0.14 -2.16
CA ARG A 190 -0.08 0.44 -1.13
C ARG A 190 -0.70 0.68 0.25
N ILE A 191 -1.86 1.33 0.31
CA ILE A 191 -2.60 1.54 1.56
C ILE A 191 -3.11 0.21 2.09
N ARG A 192 -3.72 -0.61 1.24
CA ARG A 192 -4.18 -1.96 1.56
C ARG A 192 -3.06 -2.84 2.12
N GLU A 193 -1.91 -2.92 1.45
CA GLU A 193 -0.76 -3.70 1.91
C GLU A 193 -0.26 -3.21 3.28
N ARG A 194 -0.16 -1.90 3.47
CA ARG A 194 0.24 -1.36 4.78
C ARG A 194 -0.77 -1.69 5.87
N THR A 195 -2.06 -1.60 5.56
CA THR A 195 -3.15 -1.95 6.48
C THR A 195 -3.04 -3.40 6.90
N MET A 196 -2.82 -4.32 5.96
CA MET A 196 -2.66 -5.75 6.23
C MET A 196 -1.41 -6.03 7.08
N GLN A 197 -0.29 -5.34 6.86
CA GLN A 197 0.88 -5.44 7.75
C GLN A 197 0.54 -5.04 9.19
N LEU A 198 -0.21 -3.95 9.39
CA LEU A 198 -0.61 -3.52 10.73
C LEU A 198 -1.62 -4.49 11.38
N PHE A 199 -2.51 -5.10 10.58
CA PHE A 199 -3.35 -6.18 11.04
C PHE A 199 -2.54 -7.39 11.48
N GLU A 200 -1.51 -7.78 10.73
CA GLU A 200 -0.62 -8.88 11.09
C GLU A 200 0.07 -8.61 12.44
N TYR A 201 0.59 -7.40 12.63
CA TYR A 201 1.22 -7.01 13.90
C TYR A 201 0.26 -7.07 15.08
N ARG A 202 -1.01 -6.68 14.88
CA ARG A 202 -2.04 -6.83 15.92
C ARG A 202 -2.40 -8.30 16.15
N TYR A 203 -2.55 -9.07 15.09
CA TYR A 203 -2.89 -10.49 15.14
C TYR A 203 -1.85 -11.30 15.92
N LEU A 204 -0.56 -11.08 15.65
CA LEU A 204 0.54 -11.73 16.37
C LEU A 204 0.53 -11.46 17.88
N ARG A 205 -0.16 -10.41 18.32
CA ARG A 205 -0.23 -10.02 19.73
C ARG A 205 -1.50 -10.50 20.42
N ASP A 206 -2.65 -10.27 19.79
CA ASP A 206 -3.95 -10.45 20.42
C ASP A 206 -4.77 -11.59 19.78
N GLY A 207 -4.31 -12.15 18.63
CA GLY A 207 -5.00 -13.23 17.90
C GLY A 207 -6.29 -12.79 17.18
N GLU A 208 -6.53 -11.48 17.08
CA GLU A 208 -7.79 -10.92 16.58
C GLU A 208 -7.56 -10.05 15.34
N VAL A 209 -8.41 -10.29 14.33
CA VAL A 209 -8.62 -9.41 13.18
C VAL A 209 -10.03 -8.83 13.31
N GLU A 210 -10.16 -7.51 13.19
CA GLU A 210 -11.45 -6.84 13.30
C GLU A 210 -11.45 -5.62 12.39
N PHE A 211 -12.19 -5.72 11.28
CA PHE A 211 -12.37 -4.67 10.30
C PHE A 211 -13.33 -3.60 10.81
N LEU A 212 -13.00 -2.33 10.59
CA LEU A 212 -13.94 -1.22 10.71
C LEU A 212 -15.02 -1.35 9.64
N TYR A 213 -14.61 -1.68 8.40
CA TYR A 213 -15.51 -1.87 7.29
C TYR A 213 -16.48 -3.04 7.52
N GLN A 214 -17.72 -2.86 7.06
CA GLN A 214 -18.76 -3.88 7.05
C GLN A 214 -19.33 -3.95 5.63
N SER A 215 -19.27 -5.11 5.00
CA SER A 215 -19.81 -5.32 3.66
C SER A 215 -21.28 -4.92 3.58
N LYS A 216 -21.67 -4.42 2.41
CA LYS A 216 -23.09 -4.16 2.15
C LYS A 216 -23.83 -5.51 2.05
N LYS A 217 -24.90 -5.63 2.82
CA LYS A 217 -25.81 -6.79 2.77
C LYS A 217 -26.64 -6.80 1.49
#